data_AF-A0A7I7XRQ2-F1
#
_entry.id   AF-A0A7I7XRQ2-F1
#
_cell.length_a   1.000
_cell.length_b   1.000
_cell.length_c   1.000
_cell.angle_alpha   90.00
_cell.angle_beta   90.00
_cell.angle_gamma   90.00
#
_symmetry.space_group_name_H-M   'P 1'
#
loop_
_entity.id
_entity.type
_entity.pdbx_description
1 polymer ?
#
loop_
_entity_poly.entity_id
_entity_poly.type
_entity_poly.pdbx_seq_one_letter_code
_entity_poly.pdbx_strand_id
1 'polypeptide(L)'
;MTSIVLGTDVGFPGVVLPDARLRDAHFDNATDSWTIDAPDGSTVTARTLIDARASSDATLAVHGMPNLFRVPGPDTAAQVRFVRQCLDLLAQSGSTRIEAKSRVALRWWRRTTPRGRFHLTGSTPGHDDLYRGSASLALADSDVDVDARLAGHLDAIDGRYHWRGTIFGAIPEDVLKGQRILTLSTPTHSAQARVVERTPWGGYTVAGVGAPPFALD
;
A
#
# COMPACT_ATOMS: atom_id res chain seq x y z
N MET A 1 -13.43 -0.81 -2.40
CA MET A 1 -12.53 -1.21 -3.51
C MET A 1 -13.25 -2.25 -4.37
N THR A 2 -13.25 -2.11 -5.69
CA THR A 2 -13.85 -3.06 -6.64
C THR A 2 -12.88 -4.18 -7.00
N SER A 3 -13.39 -5.39 -7.22
CA SER A 3 -12.60 -6.58 -7.60
C SER A 3 -13.07 -7.19 -8.91
N ILE A 4 -12.20 -7.95 -9.58
CA ILE A 4 -12.63 -8.99 -10.53
C ILE A 4 -12.94 -10.24 -9.71
N VAL A 5 -14.09 -10.87 -9.94
CA VAL A 5 -14.49 -12.13 -9.27
C VAL A 5 -14.67 -13.22 -10.32
N LEU A 6 -13.88 -14.30 -10.25
CA LEU A 6 -14.01 -15.44 -11.16
C LEU A 6 -14.90 -16.52 -10.54
N GLY A 7 -15.77 -17.12 -11.35
CA GLY A 7 -16.69 -18.16 -10.91
C GLY A 7 -17.95 -17.58 -10.25
N THR A 8 -18.37 -18.19 -9.14
CA THR A 8 -19.64 -17.83 -8.48
C THR A 8 -19.52 -16.48 -7.75
N ASP A 9 -20.60 -15.70 -7.78
CA ASP A 9 -20.72 -14.51 -6.93
C ASP A 9 -20.74 -14.92 -5.45
N VAL A 10 -19.72 -14.47 -4.71
CA VAL A 10 -19.58 -14.70 -3.27
C VAL A 10 -19.70 -13.39 -2.47
N GLY A 11 -20.30 -12.36 -3.07
CA GLY A 11 -20.67 -11.11 -2.40
C GLY A 11 -19.51 -10.14 -2.20
N PHE A 12 -18.55 -10.11 -3.12
CA PHE A 12 -17.56 -9.03 -3.20
C PHE A 12 -18.02 -7.98 -4.23
N PRO A 13 -17.88 -6.68 -3.94
CA PRO A 13 -18.22 -5.65 -4.91
C PRO A 13 -17.26 -5.69 -6.11
N GLY A 14 -17.81 -5.67 -7.32
CA GLY A 14 -17.02 -5.66 -8.54
C GLY A 14 -17.68 -6.38 -9.71
N VAL A 15 -16.87 -6.83 -10.66
CA VAL A 15 -17.33 -7.50 -11.88
C VAL A 15 -17.17 -9.01 -11.70
N VAL A 16 -18.28 -9.74 -11.82
CA VAL A 16 -18.28 -11.21 -11.75
C VAL A 16 -18.18 -11.78 -13.17
N LEU A 17 -17.17 -12.61 -13.39
CA LEU A 17 -16.88 -13.30 -14.65
C LEU A 17 -16.98 -14.82 -14.42
N PRO A 18 -18.17 -15.43 -14.59
CA PRO A 18 -18.40 -16.82 -14.20
C PRO A 18 -17.58 -17.83 -15.00
N ASP A 19 -17.36 -17.57 -16.29
CA ASP A 19 -16.71 -18.50 -17.23
C ASP A 19 -15.21 -18.23 -17.46
N ALA A 20 -14.71 -17.10 -16.94
CA ALA A 20 -13.33 -16.69 -17.17
C ALA A 20 -12.34 -17.50 -16.32
N ARG A 21 -11.10 -17.67 -16.82
CA ARG A 21 -10.08 -18.48 -16.14
C ARG A 21 -8.94 -17.59 -15.66
N LEU A 22 -8.41 -17.91 -14.48
CA LEU A 22 -7.28 -17.18 -13.90
C LEU A 22 -6.07 -17.06 -14.83
N ARG A 23 -5.81 -18.07 -15.67
CA ARG A 23 -4.69 -18.06 -16.63
C ARG A 23 -4.85 -17.05 -17.78
N ASP A 24 -6.07 -16.56 -17.99
CA ASP A 24 -6.39 -15.54 -19.00
C ASP A 24 -6.25 -14.13 -18.39
N ALA A 25 -6.01 -14.05 -17.07
CA ALA A 25 -5.71 -12.79 -16.39
C ALA A 25 -4.20 -12.54 -16.33
N HIS A 26 -3.82 -11.27 -16.36
CA HIS A 26 -2.45 -10.83 -16.18
C HIS A 26 -2.36 -9.76 -15.09
N PHE A 27 -1.25 -9.74 -14.37
CA PHE A 27 -0.96 -8.73 -13.36
C PHE A 27 0.03 -7.71 -13.92
N ASP A 28 -0.33 -6.43 -13.86
CA ASP A 28 0.54 -5.32 -14.21
C ASP A 28 1.24 -4.80 -12.95
N ASN A 29 2.56 -4.95 -12.90
CA ASN A 29 3.38 -4.48 -11.78
C ASN A 29 3.54 -2.95 -11.74
N ALA A 30 3.27 -2.23 -12.84
CA ALA A 30 3.34 -0.77 -12.86
C ALA A 30 2.13 -0.13 -12.14
N THR A 31 0.98 -0.79 -12.21
CA THR A 31 -0.29 -0.29 -11.66
C THR A 31 -0.80 -1.10 -10.45
N ASP A 32 -0.10 -2.19 -10.11
CA ASP A 32 -0.51 -3.21 -9.15
C ASP A 32 -1.96 -3.70 -9.37
N SER A 33 -2.32 -3.96 -10.62
CA SER A 33 -3.68 -4.34 -11.00
C SER A 33 -3.75 -5.60 -11.84
N TRP A 34 -4.88 -6.29 -11.74
CA TRP A 34 -5.23 -7.43 -12.57
C TRP A 34 -6.10 -6.98 -13.73
N THR A 35 -5.80 -7.52 -14.91
CA THR A 35 -6.61 -7.34 -16.12
C THR A 35 -6.96 -8.69 -16.70
N ILE A 36 -8.18 -8.84 -17.19
CA ILE A 36 -8.66 -10.04 -17.85
C ILE A 36 -9.48 -9.65 -19.08
N ASP A 37 -9.22 -10.36 -20.18
CA ASP A 37 -10.04 -10.25 -21.38
C ASP A 37 -11.22 -11.21 -21.23
N ALA A 38 -12.43 -10.65 -21.16
CA ALA A 38 -13.65 -11.40 -21.05
C ALA A 38 -14.02 -12.05 -22.40
N PRO A 39 -14.78 -13.16 -22.40
CA PRO A 39 -15.15 -13.88 -23.62
C PRO A 39 -15.94 -13.04 -24.65
N ASP A 40 -16.61 -11.98 -24.19
CA ASP A 40 -17.36 -11.04 -25.04
C ASP A 40 -16.47 -9.99 -25.73
N GLY A 41 -15.15 -10.06 -25.52
CA GLY A 41 -14.17 -9.13 -26.08
C GLY A 41 -13.97 -7.85 -25.25
N SER A 42 -14.65 -7.71 -24.11
CA SER A 42 -14.38 -6.62 -23.17
C SER A 42 -13.16 -6.91 -22.32
N THR A 43 -12.43 -5.87 -21.92
CA THR A 43 -11.32 -5.98 -20.96
C THR A 43 -11.76 -5.41 -19.63
N VAL A 44 -11.55 -6.17 -18.55
CA VAL A 44 -11.85 -5.74 -17.19
C VAL A 44 -10.55 -5.59 -16.42
N THR A 45 -10.36 -4.45 -15.78
CA THR A 45 -9.21 -4.18 -14.91
C THR A 45 -9.67 -3.84 -13.50
N ALA A 46 -9.05 -4.46 -12.49
CA ALA A 46 -9.27 -4.14 -11.08
C ALA A 46 -8.02 -4.40 -10.26
N ARG A 47 -7.87 -3.70 -9.12
CA ARG A 47 -6.71 -3.87 -8.25
C ARG A 47 -6.61 -5.27 -7.66
N THR A 48 -7.75 -5.89 -7.32
CA THR A 48 -7.81 -7.25 -6.78
C THR A 48 -8.59 -8.21 -7.67
N LEU A 49 -8.13 -9.46 -7.69
CA LEU A 49 -8.81 -10.58 -8.32
C LEU A 49 -9.15 -11.62 -7.25
N ILE A 50 -10.38 -12.12 -7.28
CA ILE A 50 -10.88 -13.13 -6.36
C ILE A 50 -11.35 -14.32 -7.18
N ASP A 51 -10.65 -15.45 -7.07
CA ASP A 51 -11.04 -16.70 -7.70
C ASP A 51 -11.92 -17.53 -6.74
N ALA A 52 -13.23 -17.47 -6.96
CA ALA A 52 -14.23 -18.15 -6.14
C ALA A 52 -14.64 -19.52 -6.70
N ARG A 53 -13.87 -20.07 -7.65
CA ARG A 53 -14.15 -21.39 -8.21
C ARG A 53 -13.80 -22.49 -7.20
N ALA A 54 -14.70 -23.45 -7.06
CA ALA A 54 -14.52 -24.57 -6.15
C ALA A 54 -13.24 -25.36 -6.45
N SER A 55 -12.50 -25.73 -5.40
CA SER A 55 -11.25 -26.49 -5.54
C SER A 55 -10.99 -27.34 -4.31
N SER A 56 -10.35 -28.49 -4.49
CA SER A 56 -9.83 -29.31 -3.38
C SER A 56 -8.61 -28.67 -2.70
N ASP A 57 -7.93 -27.74 -3.37
CA ASP A 57 -6.87 -26.95 -2.78
C ASP A 57 -7.43 -25.76 -1.99
N ALA A 58 -7.41 -25.88 -0.65
CA ALA A 58 -7.94 -24.88 0.29
C ALA A 58 -7.09 -23.60 0.43
N THR A 59 -6.17 -23.35 -0.50
CA THR A 59 -5.30 -22.16 -0.50
C THR A 59 -6.09 -20.91 -0.83
N LEU A 60 -5.98 -19.89 0.01
CA LEU A 60 -6.59 -18.57 -0.20
C LEU A 60 -5.64 -17.57 -0.85
N ALA A 61 -4.33 -17.69 -0.60
CA ALA A 61 -3.32 -16.82 -1.21
C ALA A 61 -1.94 -17.51 -1.17
N VAL A 62 -1.05 -17.13 -2.09
CA VAL A 62 0.33 -17.63 -2.17
C VAL A 62 1.30 -16.49 -2.45
N HIS A 63 2.56 -16.70 -2.10
CA HIS A 63 3.64 -15.80 -2.49
C HIS A 63 3.80 -15.79 -4.03
N GLY A 64 4.18 -14.65 -4.60
CA GLY A 64 4.30 -14.45 -6.04
C GLY A 64 2.99 -14.14 -6.76
N MET A 65 1.87 -14.08 -6.05
CA MET A 65 0.54 -13.77 -6.59
C MET A 65 -0.09 -12.58 -5.84
N PRO A 66 0.39 -11.35 -6.12
CA PRO A 66 -0.11 -10.14 -5.45
C PRO A 66 -1.57 -9.88 -5.77
N ASN A 67 -2.30 -9.32 -4.81
CA ASN A 67 -3.71 -8.92 -4.94
C ASN A 67 -4.68 -10.03 -5.40
N LEU A 68 -4.21 -11.28 -5.46
CA LEU A 68 -4.99 -12.45 -5.83
C LEU A 68 -5.40 -13.21 -4.58
N PHE A 69 -6.70 -13.39 -4.43
CA PHE A 69 -7.28 -14.24 -3.40
C PHE A 69 -8.11 -15.36 -4.01
N ARG A 70 -8.29 -16.44 -3.26
CA ARG A 70 -9.17 -17.55 -3.64
C ARG A 70 -10.19 -17.81 -2.54
N VAL A 71 -11.37 -18.27 -2.95
CA VAL A 71 -12.44 -18.77 -2.07
C VAL A 71 -12.85 -20.15 -2.59
N PRO A 72 -12.00 -21.19 -2.43
CA PRO A 72 -12.21 -22.50 -3.03
C PRO A 72 -13.31 -23.34 -2.35
N GLY A 73 -13.83 -22.90 -1.20
CA GLY A 73 -14.69 -23.71 -0.34
C GLY A 73 -13.89 -24.77 0.45
N PRO A 74 -14.57 -25.68 1.17
CA PRO A 74 -16.01 -25.71 1.40
C PRO A 74 -16.50 -24.68 2.44
N ASP A 75 -15.61 -24.15 3.30
CA ASP A 75 -15.97 -23.15 4.32
C ASP A 75 -15.97 -21.73 3.72
N THR A 76 -16.83 -21.50 2.73
CA THR A 76 -16.91 -20.25 1.96
C THR A 76 -17.14 -19.05 2.87
N ALA A 77 -17.95 -19.18 3.93
CA ALA A 77 -18.24 -18.08 4.84
C ALA A 77 -17.00 -17.60 5.62
N ALA A 78 -16.18 -18.52 6.14
CA ALA A 78 -14.94 -18.13 6.81
C ALA A 78 -13.90 -17.57 5.83
N GLN A 79 -13.80 -18.15 4.63
CA GLN A 79 -12.89 -17.71 3.57
C GLN A 79 -13.24 -16.30 3.08
N VAL A 80 -14.52 -16.04 2.77
CA VAL A 80 -15.00 -14.70 2.38
C VAL A 80 -14.70 -13.68 3.47
N ARG A 81 -14.97 -14.01 4.74
CA ARG A 81 -14.66 -13.12 5.87
C ARG A 81 -13.16 -12.82 5.95
N PHE A 82 -12.31 -13.81 5.77
CA PHE A 82 -10.85 -13.62 5.79
C PHE A 82 -10.37 -12.76 4.62
N VAL A 83 -10.88 -13.00 3.41
CA VAL A 83 -10.54 -12.19 2.23
C VAL A 83 -11.02 -10.75 2.40
N ARG A 84 -12.24 -10.52 2.94
CA ARG A 84 -12.71 -9.17 3.29
C ARG A 84 -11.74 -8.46 4.23
N GLN A 85 -11.26 -9.13 5.28
CA GLN A 85 -10.24 -8.54 6.17
C GLN A 85 -8.93 -8.20 5.46
N CYS A 86 -8.54 -8.95 4.42
CA CYS A 86 -7.37 -8.63 3.61
C CYS A 86 -7.60 -7.38 2.75
N LEU A 87 -8.79 -7.26 2.14
CA LEU A 87 -9.18 -6.10 1.35
C LEU A 87 -9.31 -4.84 2.22
N ASP A 88 -9.89 -4.97 3.42
CA ASP A 88 -9.99 -3.90 4.41
C ASP A 88 -8.59 -3.45 4.84
N LEU A 89 -7.68 -4.40 5.08
CA LEU A 89 -6.29 -4.11 5.42
C LEU A 89 -5.58 -3.33 4.30
N LEU A 90 -5.75 -3.74 3.04
CA LEU A 90 -5.20 -3.02 1.88
C LEU A 90 -5.77 -1.60 1.80
N ALA A 91 -7.10 -1.46 1.87
CA ALA A 91 -7.78 -0.17 1.78
C ALA A 91 -7.35 0.79 2.91
N GLN A 92 -7.21 0.30 4.14
CA GLN A 92 -6.83 1.10 5.31
C GLN A 92 -5.34 1.50 5.31
N SER A 93 -4.49 0.79 4.57
CA SER A 93 -3.05 1.05 4.53
C SER A 93 -2.62 2.11 3.50
N GLY A 94 -3.50 2.49 2.57
CA GLY A 94 -3.13 3.31 1.40
C GLY A 94 -2.27 2.57 0.36
N SER A 95 -1.92 1.30 0.62
CA SER A 95 -1.13 0.49 -0.30
C SER A 95 -1.90 0.07 -1.54
N THR A 96 -1.15 -0.21 -2.61
CA THR A 96 -1.69 -0.72 -3.88
C THR A 96 -1.52 -2.23 -4.01
N ARG A 97 -0.58 -2.82 -3.26
CA ARG A 97 -0.22 -4.23 -3.32
C ARG A 97 -0.30 -4.90 -1.96
N ILE A 98 -1.00 -6.02 -1.90
CA ILE A 98 -0.99 -6.98 -0.79
C ILE A 98 -0.52 -8.34 -1.32
N GLU A 99 0.51 -8.91 -0.72
CA GLU A 99 1.10 -10.18 -1.18
C GLU A 99 1.37 -11.12 -0.01
N ALA A 100 1.02 -12.40 -0.15
CA ALA A 100 1.22 -13.35 0.93
C ALA A 100 2.72 -13.63 1.14
N LYS A 101 3.15 -13.70 2.40
CA LYS A 101 4.54 -14.07 2.78
C LYS A 101 4.85 -15.53 2.47
N SER A 102 3.81 -16.37 2.47
CA SER A 102 3.85 -17.80 2.21
C SER A 102 2.42 -18.28 1.90
N ARG A 103 2.23 -19.57 1.63
CA ARG A 103 0.89 -20.16 1.40
C ARG A 103 -0.04 -19.90 2.59
N VAL A 104 -1.21 -19.34 2.31
CA VAL A 104 -2.27 -19.09 3.30
C VAL A 104 -3.43 -20.04 3.04
N ALA A 105 -3.77 -20.85 4.03
CA ALA A 105 -4.98 -21.67 4.05
C ALA A 105 -5.59 -21.61 5.46
N LEU A 106 -6.92 -21.56 5.55
CA LEU A 106 -7.59 -21.56 6.86
C LEU A 106 -7.65 -22.96 7.44
N ARG A 107 -7.46 -23.05 8.74
CA ARG A 107 -7.70 -24.26 9.52
C ARG A 107 -8.91 -23.99 10.42
N TRP A 108 -9.89 -24.90 10.39
CA TRP A 108 -11.17 -24.71 11.08
C TRP A 108 -11.04 -24.48 12.60
N TRP A 109 -9.94 -24.92 13.21
CA TRP A 109 -9.66 -24.74 14.64
C TRP A 109 -8.83 -23.49 15.01
N ARG A 110 -8.38 -22.68 14.03
CA ARG A 110 -7.56 -21.48 14.31
C ARG A 110 -8.15 -20.22 13.72
N ARG A 111 -8.45 -19.26 14.59
CA ARG A 111 -8.68 -17.87 14.16
C ARG A 111 -7.39 -17.31 13.56
N THR A 112 -7.46 -16.89 12.30
CA THR A 112 -6.32 -16.44 11.51
C THR A 112 -6.58 -15.00 11.10
N THR A 113 -5.69 -14.08 11.45
CA THR A 113 -5.75 -12.67 10.99
C THR A 113 -4.77 -12.43 9.83
N PRO A 114 -5.06 -11.47 8.93
CA PRO A 114 -4.18 -11.19 7.79
C PRO A 114 -2.86 -10.48 8.14
N ARG A 115 -2.84 -9.51 9.08
CA ARG A 115 -1.71 -8.57 9.31
C ARG A 115 -0.32 -9.21 9.41
N GLY A 116 -0.19 -10.41 9.97
CA GLY A 116 1.09 -11.12 10.08
C GLY A 116 1.53 -11.91 8.84
N ARG A 117 0.60 -12.20 7.92
CA ARG A 117 0.75 -13.15 6.81
C ARG A 117 0.98 -12.50 5.45
N PHE A 118 0.90 -11.18 5.36
CA PHE A 118 1.03 -10.45 4.10
C PHE A 118 2.07 -9.33 4.21
N HIS A 119 2.71 -9.03 3.08
CA HIS A 119 3.41 -7.78 2.83
C HIS A 119 2.43 -6.80 2.18
N LEU A 120 2.51 -5.54 2.60
CA LEU A 120 1.79 -4.42 1.99
C LEU A 120 2.85 -3.50 1.41
N THR A 121 2.72 -3.19 0.13
CA THR A 121 3.70 -2.40 -0.62
C THR A 121 3.01 -1.57 -1.68
N GLY A 122 3.76 -0.64 -2.26
CA GLY A 122 3.18 0.39 -3.11
C GLY A 122 2.36 1.37 -2.28
N SER A 123 2.26 2.59 -2.75
CA SER A 123 1.45 3.64 -2.14
C SER A 123 0.82 4.39 -3.28
N THR A 124 -0.50 4.53 -3.27
CA THR A 124 -1.13 5.54 -4.12
C THR A 124 -0.83 6.87 -3.43
N PRO A 125 -0.09 7.82 -4.01
CA PRO A 125 -0.06 9.15 -3.45
C PRO A 125 -1.49 9.67 -3.51
N GLY A 126 -2.17 9.81 -2.37
CA GLY A 126 -3.39 10.59 -2.32
C GLY A 126 -3.05 12.02 -2.74
N HIS A 127 -3.91 12.66 -3.54
CA HIS A 127 -3.73 14.08 -3.88
C HIS A 127 -3.69 14.95 -2.62
N ASP A 128 -4.38 14.51 -1.56
CA ASP A 128 -4.50 15.20 -0.27
C ASP A 128 -3.42 14.77 0.76
N ASP A 129 -2.70 13.67 0.52
CA ASP A 129 -1.54 13.27 1.33
C ASP A 129 -0.24 13.95 0.87
N LEU A 130 -0.32 14.84 -0.12
CA LEU A 130 0.83 15.46 -0.77
C LEU A 130 0.98 16.92 -0.35
N TYR A 131 1.83 17.18 0.64
CA TYR A 131 2.27 18.55 0.89
C TYR A 131 3.26 18.99 -0.19
N ARG A 132 2.99 20.11 -0.86
CA ARG A 132 3.93 20.81 -1.73
C ARG A 132 3.96 22.28 -1.40
N GLY A 133 5.10 22.79 -0.93
CA GLY A 133 5.24 24.19 -0.58
C GLY A 133 6.50 24.49 0.22
N SER A 134 6.59 25.72 0.70
CA SER A 134 7.71 26.21 1.51
C SER A 134 7.70 25.63 2.92
N ALA A 135 8.87 25.22 3.39
CA ALA A 135 9.09 24.74 4.73
C ALA A 135 10.39 25.32 5.30
N SER A 136 10.58 25.24 6.61
CA SER A 136 11.85 25.53 7.27
C SER A 136 12.41 24.27 7.90
N LEU A 137 13.71 24.07 7.74
CA LEU A 137 14.47 22.99 8.34
C LEU A 137 15.33 23.55 9.47
N ALA A 138 15.02 23.18 10.70
CA ALA A 138 15.81 23.55 11.87
C ALA A 138 17.04 22.66 12.00
N LEU A 139 18.21 23.27 11.90
CA LEU A 139 19.52 22.68 12.18
C LEU A 139 20.01 23.18 13.54
N ALA A 140 21.05 22.54 14.09
CA ALA A 140 21.57 22.87 15.43
C ALA A 140 21.94 24.36 15.60
N ASP A 141 22.43 24.99 14.53
CA ASP A 141 22.99 26.34 14.57
C ASP A 141 22.23 27.34 13.67
N SER A 142 21.19 26.90 12.94
CA SER A 142 20.46 27.75 11.97
C SER A 142 19.15 27.12 11.47
N ASP A 143 18.20 27.94 11.05
CA ASP A 143 17.06 27.52 10.24
C ASP A 143 17.34 27.76 8.75
N VAL A 144 16.93 26.82 7.90
CA VAL A 144 17.10 26.88 6.44
C VAL A 144 15.75 26.82 5.76
N ASP A 145 15.45 27.81 4.93
CA ASP A 145 14.26 27.80 4.07
C ASP A 145 14.44 26.79 2.93
N VAL A 146 13.42 25.96 2.72
CA VAL A 146 13.40 24.90 1.73
C VAL A 146 12.04 24.80 1.05
N ASP A 147 12.03 24.27 -0.17
CA ASP A 147 10.80 23.77 -0.80
C ASP A 147 10.66 22.28 -0.51
N ALA A 148 9.49 21.85 -0.04
CA ALA A 148 9.22 20.47 0.31
C ALA A 148 8.15 19.85 -0.58
N ARG A 149 8.35 18.57 -0.90
CA ARG A 149 7.34 17.66 -1.46
C ARG A 149 7.26 16.44 -0.55
N LEU A 150 6.22 16.36 0.26
CA LEU A 150 6.09 15.34 1.31
C LEU A 150 4.82 14.52 1.07
N ALA A 151 4.88 13.23 1.40
CA ALA A 151 3.73 12.37 1.50
C ALA A 151 3.85 11.39 2.65
N GLY A 152 2.75 10.79 3.07
CA GLY A 152 2.77 9.76 4.10
C GLY A 152 1.67 8.74 3.94
N HIS A 153 1.71 7.75 4.82
CA HIS A 153 0.69 6.72 4.93
C HIS A 153 0.74 6.10 6.33
N LEU A 154 -0.36 5.47 6.75
CA LEU A 154 -0.38 4.64 7.94
C LEU A 154 0.24 3.27 7.63
N ASP A 155 1.41 2.97 8.20
CA ASP A 155 2.05 1.68 8.04
C ASP A 155 1.30 0.63 8.87
N ALA A 156 0.78 -0.39 8.19
CA ALA A 156 -0.02 -1.44 8.81
C ALA A 156 0.79 -2.44 9.64
N ILE A 157 2.12 -2.49 9.46
CA ILE A 157 3.04 -3.37 10.17
C ILE A 157 3.23 -2.90 11.60
N ASP A 158 3.46 -1.60 11.81
CA ASP A 158 3.69 -1.03 13.14
C ASP A 158 2.54 -0.12 13.65
N GLY A 159 1.54 0.16 12.80
CA GLY A 159 0.39 0.99 13.14
C GLY A 159 0.73 2.47 13.27
N ARG A 160 1.90 2.92 12.80
CA ARG A 160 2.34 4.32 12.87
C ARG A 160 2.21 4.99 11.52
N TYR A 161 2.03 6.31 11.53
CA TYR A 161 2.05 7.08 10.29
C TYR A 161 3.51 7.28 9.88
N HIS A 162 3.90 6.82 8.69
CA HIS A 162 5.23 7.04 8.13
C HIS A 162 5.10 8.05 7.01
N TRP A 163 5.95 9.07 7.05
CA TRP A 163 5.98 10.09 6.03
C TRP A 163 7.39 10.26 5.48
N ARG A 164 7.49 10.58 4.20
CA ARG A 164 8.73 10.76 3.45
C ARG A 164 8.53 11.84 2.40
N GLY A 165 9.62 12.49 2.02
CA GLY A 165 9.59 13.44 0.93
C GLY A 165 10.96 13.88 0.48
N THR A 166 10.96 14.88 -0.39
CA THR A 166 12.18 15.53 -0.88
C THR A 166 12.10 17.01 -0.56
N ILE A 167 13.18 17.54 0.00
CA ILE A 167 13.37 18.97 0.22
C ILE A 167 14.44 19.52 -0.73
N PHE A 168 14.27 20.78 -1.13
CA PHE A 168 15.14 21.49 -2.06
C PHE A 168 15.52 22.84 -1.44
N GLY A 169 16.79 23.25 -1.55
CA GLY A 169 17.27 24.51 -0.99
C GLY A 169 18.77 24.50 -0.76
N ALA A 170 19.29 25.60 -0.21
CA ALA A 170 20.71 25.75 0.14
C ALA A 170 21.04 25.04 1.47
N ILE A 171 20.79 23.72 1.52
CA ILE A 171 20.98 22.91 2.72
C ILE A 171 22.46 22.52 2.84
N PRO A 172 23.09 22.73 4.02
CA PRO A 172 24.48 22.33 4.26
C PRO A 172 24.74 20.83 3.97
N GLU A 173 25.84 20.53 3.29
CA GLU A 173 26.15 19.14 2.87
C GLU A 173 26.45 18.20 4.04
N ASP A 174 26.84 18.74 5.20
CA ASP A 174 27.12 17.99 6.41
C ASP A 174 25.86 17.52 7.14
N VAL A 175 24.66 17.91 6.68
CA VAL A 175 23.38 17.46 7.24
C VAL A 175 23.21 15.93 7.22
N LEU A 176 23.89 15.24 6.29
CA LEU A 176 23.94 13.78 6.19
C LEU A 176 24.88 13.13 7.22
N LYS A 177 25.76 13.90 7.86
CA LYS A 177 26.77 13.36 8.78
C LYS A 177 26.16 13.17 10.17
N GLY A 178 26.02 11.91 10.58
CA GLY A 178 25.77 11.53 11.97
C GLY A 178 24.33 11.20 12.37
N GLN A 179 23.48 10.75 11.44
CA GLN A 179 22.08 10.35 11.73
C GLN A 179 21.31 11.36 12.60
N ARG A 180 21.41 12.64 12.26
CA ARG A 180 20.80 13.71 13.04
C ARG A 180 19.28 13.71 12.87
N ILE A 181 18.57 13.83 13.98
CA ILE A 181 17.14 14.18 13.99
C ILE A 181 17.05 15.69 13.85
N LEU A 182 16.26 16.15 12.89
CA LEU A 182 16.00 17.55 12.57
C LEU A 182 14.52 17.83 12.77
N THR A 183 14.15 19.11 12.84
CA THR A 183 12.74 19.51 12.83
C THR A 183 12.42 20.13 11.48
N LEU A 184 11.44 19.56 10.78
CA LEU A 184 10.89 20.13 9.55
C LEU A 184 9.56 20.79 9.87
N SER A 185 9.42 22.07 9.54
CA SER A 185 8.22 22.85 9.81
C SER A 185 7.63 23.38 8.51
N THR A 186 6.36 23.11 8.26
CA THR A 186 5.56 23.81 7.25
C THR A 186 4.80 24.96 7.93
N PRO A 187 4.03 25.79 7.20
CA PRO A 187 3.33 26.92 7.79
C PRO A 187 2.35 26.56 8.91
N THR A 188 1.88 25.31 8.96
CA THR A 188 0.84 24.88 9.91
C THR A 188 1.31 23.85 10.92
N HIS A 189 2.33 23.05 10.61
CA HIS A 189 2.73 21.90 11.42
C HIS A 189 4.25 21.70 11.41
N SER A 190 4.77 21.00 12.43
CA SER A 190 6.18 20.60 12.50
C SER A 190 6.33 19.14 12.91
N ALA A 191 7.39 18.50 12.45
CA ALA A 191 7.67 17.11 12.78
C ALA A 191 9.18 16.83 12.80
N GLN A 192 9.56 15.83 13.60
CA GLN A 192 10.93 15.31 13.59
C GLN A 192 11.19 14.50 12.32
N ALA A 193 12.29 14.83 11.66
CA ALA A 193 12.72 14.25 10.40
C ALA A 193 14.16 13.74 10.51
N ARG A 194 14.51 12.78 9.67
CA ARG A 194 15.91 12.44 9.37
C ARG A 194 16.15 12.67 7.89
N VAL A 195 17.34 13.19 7.56
CA VAL A 195 17.82 13.17 6.17
C VAL A 195 18.34 11.77 5.87
N VAL A 196 17.87 11.20 4.77
CA VAL A 196 18.16 9.84 4.33
C VAL A 196 19.31 9.82 3.34
N GLU A 197 19.21 10.63 2.29
CA GLU A 197 20.20 10.71 1.21
C GLU A 197 20.09 12.04 0.47
N ARG A 198 21.13 12.38 -0.29
CA ARG A 198 21.07 13.43 -1.32
C ARG A 198 20.63 12.79 -2.63
N THR A 199 19.63 13.38 -3.29
CA THR A 199 19.15 12.88 -4.58
C THR A 199 20.12 13.27 -5.70
N PRO A 200 20.16 12.52 -6.81
CA PRO A 200 20.99 12.86 -7.97
C PRO A 200 20.70 14.24 -8.58
N TRP A 201 19.53 14.83 -8.28
CA TRP A 201 19.09 16.13 -8.78
C TRP A 201 19.29 17.28 -7.78
N GLY A 202 20.09 17.06 -6.73
CA GLY A 202 20.49 18.10 -5.79
C GLY A 202 19.51 18.40 -4.65
N GLY A 203 18.43 17.63 -4.51
CA GLY A 203 17.57 17.67 -3.32
C GLY A 203 18.02 16.71 -2.23
N TYR A 204 17.32 16.70 -1.10
CA TYR A 204 17.56 15.75 -0.01
C TYR A 204 16.28 15.00 0.33
N THR A 205 16.40 13.68 0.47
CA THR A 205 15.27 12.87 0.92
C THR A 205 15.18 12.90 2.44
N VAL A 206 13.99 13.18 2.95
CA VAL A 206 13.68 13.22 4.38
C VAL A 206 12.60 12.22 4.72
N ALA A 207 12.64 11.67 5.93
CA ALA A 207 11.62 10.76 6.44
C ALA A 207 11.35 11.00 7.93
N GLY A 208 10.13 10.72 8.37
CA GLY A 208 9.74 10.74 9.77
C GLY A 208 8.64 9.72 10.06
N VAL A 209 8.38 9.52 11.36
CA VAL A 209 7.35 8.62 11.88
C VAL A 209 6.50 9.37 12.89
N GLY A 210 5.19 9.15 12.88
CA GLY A 210 4.21 9.85 13.67
C GLY A 210 3.51 10.97 12.89
N ALA A 211 2.99 11.97 13.61
CA ALA A 211 2.32 13.11 13.01
C ALA A 211 3.23 13.79 11.97
N PRO A 212 2.78 13.95 10.72
CA PRO A 212 3.58 14.61 9.69
C PRO A 212 3.58 16.13 9.89
N PRO A 213 4.51 16.85 9.25
CA PRO A 213 4.54 18.30 9.28
C PRO A 213 3.52 18.90 8.30
N PHE A 214 2.40 18.23 8.02
CA PHE A 214 1.33 18.74 7.16
C PHE A 214 -0.03 18.23 7.66
N ALA A 215 -1.11 18.87 7.24
CA ALA A 215 -2.45 18.46 7.64
C ALA A 215 -2.77 17.06 7.11
N LEU A 216 -3.43 16.26 7.93
CA LEU A 216 -4.04 15.00 7.55
C LEU A 216 -5.54 15.26 7.47
N ASP A 217 -6.09 15.31 6.26
CA ASP A 217 -7.53 15.52 6.05
C ASP A 217 -8.33 14.22 6.20
#